data_AF-A0A4R9LYG7-F1
#
_entry.id   AF-A0A4R9LYG7-F1
#
_cell.length_a   1.000
_cell.length_b   1.000
_cell.length_c   1.000
_cell.angle_alpha   90.00
_cell.angle_beta   90.00
_cell.angle_gamma   90.00
#
_symmetry.space_group_name_H-M   'P 1'
#
loop_
_entity.id
_entity.type
_entity.pdbx_description
1 polymer ?
#
loop_
_entity_poly.entity_id
_entity_poly.type
_entity_poly.pdbx_seq_one_letter_code
_entity_poly.pdbx_strand_id
1 'polypeptide(L)'
;MKLRLFLGISVLFLSSYSILYSQKSAQKTTALEMNLHDFMEDYTKPATKLYDKKGNADYLNRILEKVPAMAPEDQTAEWKEIIDAKLAVGKPEDSCKACHTKFKKEYKAKYRKKLLIIPEEFREFPKEIKALLK
;
A
#
# COMPACT_ATOMS: atom_id res chain seq x y z
N MET A 1 -27.95 20.09 70.48
CA MET A 1 -27.87 20.83 69.19
C MET A 1 -26.40 21.07 68.86
N LYS A 2 -25.83 20.37 67.87
CA LYS A 2 -24.56 20.64 67.14
C LYS A 2 -24.13 19.40 66.34
N LEU A 3 -25.06 18.80 65.59
CA LEU A 3 -24.80 17.60 64.78
C LEU A 3 -25.32 17.75 63.35
N ARG A 4 -25.11 18.94 62.77
CA ARG A 4 -25.54 19.27 61.41
C ARG A 4 -24.65 20.36 60.84
N LEU A 5 -23.35 20.12 60.69
CA LEU A 5 -22.48 21.11 60.04
C LEU A 5 -21.13 20.56 59.55
N PHE A 6 -21.05 19.30 59.16
CA PHE A 6 -19.91 18.82 58.35
C PHE A 6 -20.33 17.78 57.30
N LEU A 7 -21.55 17.95 56.79
CA LEU A 7 -21.92 17.51 55.44
C LEU A 7 -21.53 18.67 54.51
N GLY A 8 -20.51 18.51 53.67
CA GLY A 8 -20.31 19.47 52.56
C GLY A 8 -18.90 19.78 52.08
N ILE A 9 -17.83 19.14 52.58
CA ILE A 9 -16.47 19.44 52.11
C ILE A 9 -15.70 18.20 51.61
N SER A 10 -16.22 16.98 51.80
CA SER A 10 -15.53 15.74 51.42
C SER A 10 -15.95 15.12 50.08
N VAL A 11 -16.81 15.77 49.28
CA VAL A 11 -17.35 15.19 48.01
C VAL A 11 -17.09 16.11 46.80
N LEU A 12 -16.04 16.92 46.81
CA LEU A 12 -15.68 17.82 45.70
C LEU A 12 -14.27 17.62 45.13
N PHE A 13 -13.67 16.44 45.31
CA PHE A 13 -12.32 16.16 44.81
C PHE A 13 -12.16 14.85 44.01
N LEU A 14 -13.24 14.27 43.48
CA LEU A 14 -13.18 12.96 42.78
C LEU A 14 -13.96 12.88 41.46
N SER A 15 -14.17 13.99 40.74
CA SER A 15 -14.92 13.94 39.47
C SER A 15 -14.37 14.81 38.33
N SER A 16 -13.05 14.89 38.18
CA SER A 16 -12.42 15.64 37.08
C SER A 16 -11.28 14.90 36.35
N TYR A 17 -11.24 13.56 36.38
CA TYR A 17 -10.19 12.78 35.71
C TYR A 17 -10.68 11.67 34.75
N SER A 18 -11.88 11.78 34.16
CA SER A 18 -12.39 10.70 33.30
C SER A 18 -13.04 11.13 31.98
N ILE A 19 -12.74 12.32 31.47
CA ILE A 19 -13.18 12.76 30.14
C ILE A 19 -11.97 13.16 29.28
N LEU A 20 -11.03 12.22 29.06
CA LEU A 20 -10.00 12.34 28.01
C LEU A 20 -9.66 10.96 27.38
N TYR A 21 -10.66 10.11 27.16
CA TYR A 21 -10.52 8.95 26.27
C TYR A 21 -11.55 8.97 25.13
N SER A 22 -12.03 10.16 24.75
CA SER A 22 -12.62 10.36 23.44
C SER A 22 -11.51 10.72 22.44
N GLN A 23 -11.56 10.09 21.28
CA GLN A 23 -10.64 10.23 20.14
C GLN A 23 -9.25 9.60 20.30
N LYS A 24 -9.21 8.27 20.21
CA LYS A 24 -8.18 7.62 19.38
C LYS A 24 -8.80 7.00 18.12
N SER A 25 -9.67 7.76 17.45
CA SER A 25 -9.85 7.68 16.00
C SER A 25 -8.72 8.48 15.33
N ALA A 26 -7.47 8.14 15.63
CA ALA A 26 -6.38 8.48 14.74
C ALA A 26 -6.21 7.22 13.90
N GLN A 27 -6.84 7.23 12.73
CA GLN A 27 -6.48 6.43 11.57
C GLN A 27 -4.97 6.54 11.43
N LYS A 28 -4.23 5.66 12.11
CA LYS A 28 -2.82 5.47 11.86
C LYS A 28 -2.86 4.87 10.45
N THR A 29 -2.65 5.72 9.46
CA THR A 29 -2.20 5.32 8.14
C THR A 29 -0.85 4.63 8.35
N THR A 30 -0.84 3.45 8.97
CA THR A 30 0.30 2.56 8.96
C THR A 30 0.56 2.32 7.49
N ALA A 31 1.69 2.87 7.02
CA ALA A 31 2.24 2.57 5.73
C ALA A 31 2.11 1.06 5.51
N LEU A 32 1.41 0.65 4.47
CA LEU A 32 1.29 -0.74 4.14
C LEU A 32 2.67 -1.19 3.66
N GLU A 33 3.33 -2.02 4.45
CA GLU A 33 4.63 -2.57 4.12
C GLU A 33 4.46 -4.01 3.63
N MET A 34 5.05 -4.31 2.49
CA MET A 34 5.16 -5.68 1.99
C MET A 34 6.41 -5.85 1.15
N ASN A 35 6.80 -7.09 0.89
CA ASN A 35 7.94 -7.32 0.02
C ASN A 35 7.55 -7.17 -1.47
N LEU A 36 8.55 -6.95 -2.34
CA LEU A 36 8.32 -6.81 -3.78
C LEU A 36 7.64 -8.04 -4.40
N HIS A 37 7.87 -9.24 -3.88
CA HIS A 37 7.22 -10.44 -4.40
C HIS A 37 5.71 -10.42 -4.17
N ASP A 38 5.30 -10.13 -2.94
CA ASP A 38 3.89 -10.03 -2.55
C ASP A 38 3.21 -8.89 -3.31
N PHE A 39 3.89 -7.75 -3.48
CA PHE A 39 3.37 -6.66 -4.32
C PHE A 39 3.06 -7.11 -5.75
N MET A 40 3.96 -7.86 -6.37
CA MET A 40 3.75 -8.35 -7.74
C MET A 40 2.60 -9.36 -7.84
N GLU A 41 2.41 -10.19 -6.82
CA GLU A 41 1.33 -11.19 -6.77
C GLU A 41 -0.04 -10.59 -6.43
N ASP A 42 -0.09 -9.59 -5.54
CA ASP A 42 -1.35 -9.02 -5.02
C ASP A 42 -1.84 -7.80 -5.80
N TYR A 43 -0.95 -7.10 -6.52
CA TYR A 43 -1.28 -5.88 -7.25
C TYR A 43 -1.08 -6.06 -8.75
N THR A 44 0.16 -6.30 -9.16
CA THR A 44 0.53 -6.29 -10.58
C THR A 44 -0.15 -7.41 -11.35
N LYS A 45 -0.12 -8.65 -10.82
CA LYS A 45 -0.72 -9.82 -11.47
C LYS A 45 -2.25 -9.73 -11.61
N PRO A 46 -3.02 -9.31 -10.58
CA PRO A 46 -4.45 -9.04 -10.74
C PRO A 46 -4.74 -7.91 -11.75
N ALA A 47 -3.93 -6.84 -11.77
CA ALA A 47 -4.09 -5.76 -12.73
C ALA A 47 -3.84 -6.22 -14.18
N THR A 48 -2.79 -7.03 -14.42
CA THR A 48 -2.57 -7.68 -15.72
C THR A 48 -3.74 -8.56 -16.11
N LYS A 49 -4.26 -9.38 -15.18
CA LYS A 49 -5.43 -10.22 -15.45
C LYS A 49 -6.68 -9.40 -15.79
N LEU A 50 -6.86 -8.24 -15.15
CA LEU A 50 -7.97 -7.34 -15.44
C LEU A 50 -7.83 -6.72 -16.83
N TYR A 51 -6.63 -6.29 -17.20
CA TYR A 51 -6.31 -5.85 -18.55
C TYR A 51 -6.60 -6.94 -19.58
N ASP A 52 -6.06 -8.14 -19.40
CA ASP A 52 -6.23 -9.25 -20.35
C ASP A 52 -7.70 -9.66 -20.55
N LYS A 53 -8.51 -9.61 -19.47
CA LYS A 53 -9.91 -10.07 -19.51
C LYS A 53 -10.93 -9.01 -19.86
N LYS A 54 -10.68 -7.75 -19.50
CA LYS A 54 -11.66 -6.67 -19.59
C LYS A 54 -11.15 -5.46 -20.38
N GLY A 55 -9.90 -5.49 -20.86
CA GLY A 55 -9.26 -4.38 -21.56
C GLY A 55 -8.97 -3.16 -20.68
N ASN A 56 -9.15 -3.27 -19.35
CA ASN A 56 -8.95 -2.14 -18.44
C ASN A 56 -7.46 -2.05 -18.05
N ALA A 57 -6.76 -1.13 -18.71
CA ALA A 57 -5.34 -0.86 -18.49
C ALA A 57 -5.05 0.13 -17.34
N ASP A 58 -6.06 0.80 -16.78
CA ASP A 58 -5.87 1.92 -15.84
C ASP A 58 -5.05 1.52 -14.62
N TYR A 59 -5.49 0.47 -13.93
CA TYR A 59 -4.79 -0.06 -12.75
C TYR A 59 -3.36 -0.49 -13.08
N LEU A 60 -3.16 -1.18 -14.21
CA LEU A 60 -1.85 -1.67 -14.60
C LEU A 60 -0.90 -0.51 -14.92
N ASN A 61 -1.36 0.48 -15.69
CA ASN A 61 -0.56 1.66 -16.03
C ASN A 61 -0.14 2.43 -14.78
N ARG A 62 -1.08 2.68 -13.85
CA ARG A 62 -0.80 3.39 -12.60
C ARG A 62 0.21 2.63 -11.72
N ILE A 63 0.08 1.30 -11.63
CA ILE A 63 1.08 0.46 -10.94
C ILE A 63 2.45 0.62 -11.61
N LEU A 64 2.51 0.49 -12.94
CA LEU A 64 3.76 0.53 -13.71
C LEU A 64 4.46 1.88 -13.63
N GLU A 65 3.75 2.99 -13.47
CA GLU A 65 4.36 4.31 -13.24
C GLU A 65 5.14 4.39 -11.92
N LYS A 66 4.76 3.62 -10.90
CA LYS A 66 5.39 3.63 -9.57
C LYS A 66 6.40 2.51 -9.36
N VAL A 67 6.27 1.41 -10.10
CA VAL A 67 7.16 0.24 -10.00
C VAL A 67 8.66 0.57 -10.14
N PRO A 68 9.11 1.49 -11.01
CA PRO A 68 10.53 1.85 -11.08
C PRO A 68 11.10 2.35 -9.75
N ALA A 69 10.34 3.14 -8.98
CA ALA A 69 10.78 3.64 -7.68
C ALA A 69 10.86 2.55 -6.60
N MET A 70 10.28 1.38 -6.85
CA MET A 70 10.34 0.21 -5.97
C MET A 70 11.58 -0.66 -6.27
N ALA A 71 12.24 -0.45 -7.42
CA ALA A 71 13.48 -1.12 -7.78
C ALA A 71 14.62 -0.75 -6.81
N PRO A 72 15.70 -1.54 -6.74
CA PRO A 72 16.95 -1.07 -6.14
C PRO A 72 17.42 0.25 -6.77
N GLU A 73 18.09 1.09 -5.99
CA GLU A 73 18.54 2.40 -6.44
C GLU A 73 19.43 2.31 -7.69
N ASP A 74 20.33 1.31 -7.74
CA ASP A 74 21.24 1.05 -8.87
C ASP A 74 20.53 0.58 -10.15
N GLN A 75 19.24 0.24 -10.08
CA GLN A 75 18.48 -0.34 -11.20
C GLN A 75 17.20 0.43 -11.52
N THR A 76 16.92 1.51 -10.79
CA THR A 76 15.72 2.33 -10.99
C THR A 76 15.63 2.85 -12.43
N ALA A 77 16.74 3.31 -13.00
CA ALA A 77 16.79 3.80 -14.38
C ALA A 77 16.48 2.70 -15.41
N GLU A 78 17.06 1.51 -15.25
CA GLU A 78 16.81 0.41 -16.18
C GLU A 78 15.39 -0.14 -16.08
N TRP A 79 14.83 -0.20 -14.87
CA TRP A 79 13.42 -0.57 -14.68
C TRP A 79 12.51 0.43 -15.38
N LYS A 80 12.80 1.73 -15.22
CA LYS A 80 12.06 2.79 -15.88
C LYS A 80 12.13 2.67 -17.41
N GLU A 81 13.32 2.46 -17.97
CA GLU A 81 13.50 2.32 -19.42
C GLU A 81 12.67 1.17 -19.99
N ILE A 82 12.72 -0.01 -19.36
CA ILE A 82 11.95 -1.18 -19.81
C ILE A 82 10.45 -0.92 -19.74
N ILE A 83 9.98 -0.30 -18.65
CA ILE A 83 8.57 -0.03 -18.44
C ILE A 83 8.07 1.04 -19.43
N ASP A 84 8.77 2.17 -19.53
CA ASP A 84 8.42 3.27 -20.44
C ASP A 84 8.37 2.78 -21.90
N ALA A 85 9.33 1.95 -22.32
CA ALA A 85 9.34 1.38 -23.68
C ALA A 85 8.10 0.53 -23.97
N LYS A 86 7.58 -0.18 -22.97
CA LYS A 86 6.38 -1.03 -23.09
C LYS A 86 5.09 -0.24 -23.00
N LEU A 87 5.03 0.78 -22.14
CA LEU A 87 3.92 1.73 -22.09
C LEU A 87 3.79 2.50 -23.40
N ALA A 88 4.89 2.94 -24.00
CA ALA A 88 4.90 3.70 -25.25
C ALA A 88 4.31 2.93 -26.45
N VAL A 89 4.44 1.61 -26.46
CA VAL A 89 3.89 0.74 -27.53
C VAL A 89 2.53 0.13 -27.18
N GLY A 90 1.91 0.57 -26.07
CA GLY A 90 0.61 0.07 -25.63
C GLY A 90 0.60 -1.40 -25.22
N LYS A 91 1.74 -1.91 -24.73
CA LYS A 91 1.89 -3.29 -24.23
C LYS A 91 2.29 -3.33 -22.76
N PRO A 92 1.49 -2.74 -21.86
CA PRO A 92 1.83 -2.68 -20.43
C PRO A 92 2.01 -4.08 -19.81
N GLU A 93 1.31 -5.11 -20.29
CA GLU A 93 1.42 -6.50 -19.85
C GLU A 93 2.81 -7.11 -20.08
N ASP A 94 3.53 -6.65 -21.11
CA ASP A 94 4.86 -7.14 -21.44
C ASP A 94 5.94 -6.60 -20.49
N SER A 95 5.68 -5.50 -19.77
CA SER A 95 6.65 -4.84 -18.90
C SER A 95 7.18 -5.77 -17.81
N CYS A 96 6.27 -6.48 -17.13
CA CYS A 96 6.59 -7.38 -16.02
C CYS A 96 7.44 -8.56 -16.50
N LYS A 97 7.11 -9.12 -17.68
CA LYS A 97 7.87 -10.21 -18.30
C LYS A 97 9.28 -9.75 -18.70
N ALA A 98 9.41 -8.55 -19.25
CA ALA A 98 10.70 -7.98 -19.62
C ALA A 98 11.59 -7.74 -18.38
N CYS A 99 11.05 -7.09 -17.34
CA CYS A 99 11.75 -6.90 -16.07
C CYS A 99 12.14 -8.24 -15.42
N HIS A 100 11.21 -9.21 -15.36
CA HIS A 100 11.50 -10.52 -14.77
C HIS A 100 12.58 -11.28 -15.54
N THR A 101 12.59 -11.18 -16.87
CA THR A 101 13.60 -11.84 -17.71
C THR A 101 14.98 -11.25 -17.48
N LYS A 102 15.10 -9.92 -17.45
CA LYS A 102 16.38 -9.22 -17.27
C LYS A 102 16.95 -9.45 -15.87
N PHE A 103 16.12 -9.30 -14.83
CA PHE A 103 16.59 -9.30 -13.45
C PHE A 103 16.30 -10.60 -12.69
N LYS A 104 16.10 -11.73 -13.39
CA LYS A 104 15.68 -13.00 -12.78
C LYS A 104 16.62 -13.48 -11.67
N LYS A 105 17.93 -13.32 -11.89
CA LYS A 105 18.97 -13.82 -10.96
C LYS A 105 19.02 -12.94 -9.70
N GLU A 106 18.98 -11.64 -9.90
CA GLU A 106 19.02 -10.62 -8.87
C GLU A 106 17.70 -10.58 -8.09
N TYR A 107 16.56 -10.88 -8.71
CA TYR A 107 15.26 -10.94 -8.05
C TYR A 107 15.23 -11.91 -6.88
N LYS A 108 15.76 -13.13 -7.09
CA LYS A 108 15.83 -14.13 -6.02
C LYS A 108 16.76 -13.72 -4.88
N ALA A 109 17.89 -13.07 -5.22
CA ALA A 109 18.92 -12.72 -4.26
C ALA A 109 18.63 -11.43 -3.49
N LYS A 110 18.09 -10.42 -4.17
CA LYS A 110 18.00 -9.03 -3.70
C LYS A 110 16.56 -8.52 -3.53
N TYR A 111 15.59 -9.00 -4.32
CA TYR A 111 14.28 -8.32 -4.40
C TYR A 111 13.16 -9.04 -3.65
N ARG A 112 13.18 -10.37 -3.61
CA ARG A 112 12.12 -11.17 -2.97
C ARG A 112 11.83 -10.76 -1.52
N LYS A 113 12.84 -10.30 -0.78
CA LYS A 113 12.72 -9.89 0.62
C LYS A 113 12.80 -8.37 0.83
N LYS A 114 12.94 -7.58 -0.25
CA LYS A 114 13.00 -6.11 -0.13
C LYS A 114 11.64 -5.61 0.31
N LEU A 115 11.57 -5.01 1.49
CA LEU A 115 10.38 -4.33 1.97
C LEU A 115 10.17 -3.02 1.19
N LEU A 116 8.91 -2.77 0.86
CA LEU A 116 8.44 -1.61 0.14
C LEU A 116 7.30 -0.98 0.92
N ILE A 117 7.26 0.35 0.89
CA ILE A 117 6.10 1.10 1.32
C ILE A 117 5.17 1.22 0.13
N ILE A 118 3.96 0.67 0.26
CA ILE A 118 2.97 0.72 -0.82
C ILE A 118 2.38 2.12 -0.88
N PRO A 119 2.36 2.77 -2.06
CA PRO A 119 1.68 4.05 -2.26
C PRO A 119 0.24 4.00 -1.78
N GLU A 120 -0.21 5.04 -1.08
CA GLU A 120 -1.55 5.07 -0.50
C GLU A 120 -2.66 4.91 -1.54
N GLU A 121 -2.42 5.43 -2.75
CA GLU A 121 -3.29 5.29 -3.93
C GLU A 121 -3.55 3.83 -4.34
N PHE A 122 -2.66 2.89 -3.99
CA PHE A 122 -2.84 1.48 -4.33
C PHE A 122 -3.59 0.71 -3.25
N ARG A 123 -3.81 1.27 -2.06
CA ARG A 123 -4.35 0.55 -0.90
C ARG A 123 -5.58 -0.30 -1.22
N GLU A 124 -6.52 0.24 -2.00
CA GLU A 124 -7.78 -0.43 -2.33
C GLU A 124 -7.75 -1.17 -3.68
N PHE A 125 -6.67 -1.05 -4.46
CA PHE A 125 -6.55 -1.68 -5.79
C PHE A 125 -6.84 -3.18 -5.77
N PRO A 126 -6.29 -4.00 -4.85
CA PRO A 126 -6.58 -5.43 -4.85
C PRO A 126 -8.07 -5.74 -4.68
N LYS A 127 -8.80 -4.95 -3.90
CA LYS A 127 -10.25 -5.13 -3.69
C LYS A 127 -11.04 -4.67 -4.90
N GLU A 128 -10.71 -3.50 -5.45
CA GLU A 128 -11.36 -2.94 -6.63
C GLU A 128 -11.18 -3.84 -7.86
N ILE A 129 -9.95 -4.25 -8.14
CA ILE A 129 -9.62 -5.17 -9.24
C ILE A 129 -10.38 -6.49 -9.08
N LYS A 130 -10.42 -7.04 -7.86
CA LYS A 130 -11.18 -8.27 -7.58
C LYS A 130 -12.67 -8.11 -7.82
N ALA A 131 -13.25 -6.94 -7.53
CA ALA A 131 -14.66 -6.66 -7.81
C ALA A 131 -14.93 -6.57 -9.31
N LEU A 132 -14.04 -5.93 -10.09
CA LEU A 132 -14.15 -5.80 -11.55
C LEU A 132 -13.91 -7.12 -12.31
N LEU A 133 -13.19 -8.06 -11.69
CA LEU A 133 -12.92 -9.39 -12.24
C LEU A 133 -14.03 -10.41 -11.99
N LYS A 134 -15.00 -10.11 -11.13
CA LYS A 134 -16.22 -10.92 -10.97
C LYS A 134 -17.13 -10.78 -12.20
#